data_AF-A0A4V2XDS9-F1
#
_entry.id   AF-A0A4V2XDS9-F1
#
_cell.length_a   1.000
_cell.length_b   1.000
_cell.length_c   1.000
_cell.angle_alpha   90.00
_cell.angle_beta   90.00
_cell.angle_gamma   90.00
#
_symmetry.space_group_name_H-M   'P 1'
#
loop_
_entity.id
_entity.type
_entity.pdbx_description
1 polymer ?
#
loop_
_entity_poly.entity_id
_entity_poly.type
_entity_poly.pdbx_seq_one_letter_code
_entity_poly.pdbx_strand_id
1 'polypeptide(L)' 'MPGRRLSAEERQAISQGLACGDSYAAIARRLGRPTSTVSREVLRVG' A
#
# COMPACT_ATOMS: atom_id res chain seq x y z
N MET A 1 1.90 10.31 15.93
CA MET A 1 0.51 10.20 15.42
C MET A 1 0.33 8.80 14.85
N PRO A 2 -0.57 7.95 15.39
CA PRO A 2 -0.83 6.64 14.80
C PRO A 2 -1.36 6.87 13.39
N GLY A 3 -0.57 6.44 12.38
CA GLY A 3 -0.85 6.68 10.98
C GLY A 3 -2.26 6.21 10.62
N ARG A 4 -3.04 7.10 10.00
CA ARG A 4 -4.39 6.86 9.50
C ARG A 4 -4.41 5.52 8.78
N ARG A 5 -5.15 4.54 9.32
CA ARG A 5 -5.26 3.18 8.78
C ARG A 5 -5.60 3.24 7.28
N LEU A 6 -5.03 2.33 6.50
CA LEU A 6 -5.36 2.22 5.08
C LEU A 6 -6.85 1.90 4.93
N SER A 7 -7.53 2.63 4.05
CA SER A 7 -8.91 2.32 3.68
C SER A 7 -8.98 0.97 2.96
N ALA A 8 -10.18 0.41 2.82
CA ALA A 8 -10.37 -0.81 2.02
C ALA A 8 -9.94 -0.58 0.56
N GLU A 9 -10.23 0.61 0.01
CA GLU A 9 -9.85 1.01 -1.34
C GLU A 9 -8.33 1.12 -1.51
N GLU A 10 -7.63 1.72 -0.54
CA GLU A 10 -6.16 1.82 -0.56
C GLU A 10 -5.53 0.42 -0.53
N ARG A 11 -6.06 -0.50 0.28
CA ARG A 11 -5.61 -1.90 0.31
C ARG A 11 -5.87 -2.62 -1.01
N GLN A 12 -7.03 -2.41 -1.62
CA GLN A 12 -7.35 -3.02 -2.90
C GLN A 12 -6.44 -2.51 -4.01
N ALA A 13 -6.11 -1.21 -4.01
CA ALA A 13 -5.14 -0.63 -4.93
C ALA A 13 -3.72 -1.17 -4.70
N ILE A 14 -3.32 -1.42 -3.44
CA ILE A 14 -2.06 -2.12 -3.13
C ILE A 14 -2.09 -3.53 -3.74
N SER A 15 -3.12 -4.32 -3.44
CA SER A 15 -3.24 -5.69 -3.95
C SER A 15 -3.25 -5.74 -5.48
N GLN A 16 -3.94 -4.82 -6.15
CA GLN A 16 -3.96 -4.72 -7.61
C GLN A 16 -2.58 -4.35 -8.16
N GLY A 17 -1.92 -3.33 -7.60
CA GLY A 17 -0.57 -2.95 -8.02
C GLY A 17 0.42 -4.11 -7.89
N LEU A 18 0.36 -4.86 -6.78
CA LEU A 18 1.19 -6.05 -6.59
C LEU A 18 0.89 -7.14 -7.61
N ALA A 19 -0.39 -7.40 -7.90
CA ALA A 19 -0.79 -8.35 -8.94
C ALA A 19 -0.34 -7.92 -10.35
N CYS A 20 -0.23 -6.62 -10.61
CA CYS A 20 0.34 -6.06 -11.83
C CYS A 20 1.87 -6.05 -11.86
N GLY A 21 2.55 -6.42 -10.76
CA GLY A 21 4.01 -6.37 -10.65
C GLY A 21 4.58 -4.98 -10.36
N ASP A 22 3.75 -4.02 -9.94
CA ASP A 22 4.19 -2.69 -9.56
C ASP A 22 5.05 -2.73 -8.30
N SER A 23 6.07 -1.88 -8.26
CA SER A 23 6.91 -1.71 -7.07
C SER A 23 6.12 -1.04 -5.93
N TYR A 24 6.45 -1.34 -4.67
CA TYR A 24 5.84 -0.68 -3.51
C TYR A 24 5.89 0.86 -3.59
N ALA A 25 6.97 1.43 -4.17
CA ALA A 25 7.12 2.86 -4.37
C ALA A 25 6.12 3.46 -5.37
N ALA A 26 5.78 2.73 -6.43
CA ALA A 26 4.82 3.17 -7.44
C ALA A 26 3.40 3.20 -6.84
N ILE A 27 3.04 2.12 -6.14
CA ILE A 27 1.78 2.01 -5.40
C ILE A 27 1.66 3.11 -4.35
N ALA A 28 2.70 3.30 -3.54
CA ALA A 28 2.74 4.32 -2.50
C ALA A 28 2.57 5.75 -3.06
N ARG A 29 3.24 6.06 -4.19
CA ARG A 29 3.07 7.33 -4.91
C ARG A 29 1.63 7.54 -5.37
N ARG A 30 1.02 6.50 -5.96
CA ARG A 30 -0.37 6.56 -6.44
C ARG A 30 -1.38 6.81 -5.31
N LEU A 31 -1.10 6.28 -4.12
CA LEU A 31 -1.92 6.47 -2.93
C LEU A 31 -1.58 7.73 -2.13
N GLY A 32 -0.53 8.48 -2.50
CA GLY A 32 -0.03 9.60 -1.70
C GLY A 32 0.42 9.17 -0.30
N ARG A 33 0.87 7.91 -0.16
CA ARG A 33 1.30 7.32 1.11
C ARG A 33 2.80 7.09 1.14
N PRO A 34 3.41 7.05 2.33
CA PRO A 34 4.78 6.57 2.48
C PRO A 34 4.91 5.11 2.05
N THR A 35 6.02 4.77 1.39
CA THR A 35 6.35 3.40 0.98
C THR A 35 6.40 2.42 2.17
N SER A 36 6.83 2.91 3.33
CA SER A 36 6.86 2.14 4.58
C SER A 36 5.48 1.75 5.08
N THR A 37 4.43 2.54 4.78
CA THR A 37 3.05 2.18 5.10
C THR A 37 2.58 1.01 4.23
N VAL A 38 2.84 1.08 2.93
CA VAL A 38 2.48 0.01 1.99
C VAL A 38 3.21 -1.28 2.34
N SER A 39 4.53 -1.22 2.56
CA SER A 39 5.33 -2.40 2.92
C SER A 39 4.87 -3.04 4.23
N ARG A 40 4.56 -2.25 5.28
CA ARG A 40 4.02 -2.80 6.54
C ARG A 40 2.67 -3.46 6.35
N GLU A 41 1.80 -2.90 5.51
CA GLU A 41 0.49 -3.53 5.25
C GLU A 41 0.67 -4.84 4.49
N VAL A 42 1.54 -4.87 3.48
CA VAL A 42 1.84 -6.10 2.73
C VAL A 42 2.43 -7.17 3.64
N LEU A 43 3.37 -6.81 4.52
CA LEU A 43 3.93 -7.72 5.52
C LEU A 43 2.92 -8.15 6.59
N ARG A 44 1.84 -7.39 6.80
CA ARG A 44 0.78 -7.70 7.77
C ARG A 44 -0.32 -8.57 7.17
N VAL A 45 -0.56 -8.47 5.87
CA VAL A 45 -1.61 -9.18 5.12
C VAL A 45 -1.08 -10.46 4.46
N GLY A 46 0.23 -10.53 4.19
CA GLY A 46 0.91 -11.70 3.62
C GLY A 46 0.85 -12.94 4.49
#